data_AF-A0A5R9P0J6-F1
#
_entry.id   AF-A0A5R9P0J6-F1
#
_cell.length_a   1.000
_cell.length_b   1.000
_cell.length_c   1.000
_cell.angle_alpha   90.00
_cell.angle_beta   90.00
_cell.angle_gamma   90.00
#
_symmetry.space_group_name_H-M   'P 1'
#
loop_
_entity.id
_entity.type
_entity.pdbx_description
1 polymer ?
#
loop_
_entity_poly.entity_id
_entity_poly.type
_entity_poly.pdbx_seq_one_letter_code
_entity_poly.pdbx_strand_id
1 'polypeptide(L)'
;MQPKTPDHEWEIDLDLRTKAGERLRMSYGTNVEAENRGIIVDEVTAFIGQVKVGYLKIELLPEASLPKFFPSGVLNYMSHFSGNLVFPYGMDSTDIKTADLATLQHVVDYFSTGWTSHAPRIILENTAEFDPWYRKNVLSKKWLKPQVDRYDEFVNRRLNQAFVAYANTESPNKQVYETSYSGKGIGTAMYIAAAFELERQGMALRGSEVCNEKAQALWASLNEKGIVESVGNSRYVSAPMIRERLGITPPSEIALSL
;
A
#
# COMPACT_ATOMS: atom_id res chain seq x y z
N MET A 1 -0.30 3.74 14.28
CA MET A 1 1.16 3.59 14.10
C MET A 1 1.81 4.94 14.34
N GLN A 2 2.91 4.98 15.08
CA GLN A 2 3.69 6.22 15.19
C GLN A 2 4.39 6.48 13.86
N PRO A 3 4.41 7.73 13.34
CA PRO A 3 5.16 8.05 12.14
C PRO A 3 6.64 7.75 12.37
N LYS A 4 7.27 7.08 11.41
CA LYS A 4 8.71 6.88 11.35
C LYS A 4 9.31 8.02 10.53
N THR A 5 10.55 8.42 10.83
CA THR A 5 11.31 9.28 9.92
C THR A 5 11.46 8.58 8.56
N PRO A 6 11.26 9.26 7.42
CA PRO A 6 11.49 8.70 6.10
C PRO A 6 12.90 8.10 5.99
N ASP A 7 13.06 7.03 5.23
CA ASP A 7 14.40 6.47 4.95
C ASP A 7 15.22 7.47 4.12
N HIS A 8 14.57 8.13 3.16
CA HIS A 8 15.09 9.26 2.41
C HIS A 8 14.01 10.32 2.23
N GLU A 9 14.39 11.59 2.17
CA GLU A 9 13.47 12.70 1.89
C GLU A 9 14.13 13.75 0.99
N TRP A 10 13.40 14.25 0.00
CA TRP A 10 13.85 15.33 -0.88
C TRP A 10 12.70 16.25 -1.30
N GLU A 11 13.05 17.46 -1.75
CA GLU A 11 12.09 18.40 -2.34
C GLU A 11 11.80 18.04 -3.80
N ILE A 12 10.54 18.12 -4.19
CA ILE A 12 10.09 17.96 -5.57
C ILE A 12 10.08 19.34 -6.23
N ASP A 13 10.97 19.56 -7.20
CA ASP A 13 11.09 20.84 -7.89
C ASP A 13 10.04 20.96 -9.03
N LEU A 14 8.83 21.38 -8.66
CA LEU A 14 7.74 21.68 -9.58
C LEU A 14 7.08 23.02 -9.19
N ASP A 15 6.78 23.89 -10.16
CA ASP A 15 5.98 25.11 -9.91
C ASP A 15 4.49 24.76 -9.79
N LEU A 16 4.12 24.18 -8.65
CA LEU A 16 2.74 23.85 -8.32
C LEU A 16 2.13 24.95 -7.45
N ARG A 17 0.85 25.26 -7.71
CA ARG A 17 0.13 26.34 -7.02
C ARG A 17 -1.25 25.90 -6.57
N THR A 18 -1.76 26.55 -5.52
CA THR A 18 -3.18 26.47 -5.15
C THR A 18 -4.05 27.11 -6.24
N LYS A 19 -5.36 26.88 -6.19
CA LYS A 19 -6.33 27.57 -7.09
C LYS A 19 -6.26 29.10 -6.98
N ALA A 20 -5.84 29.62 -5.82
CA ALA A 20 -5.68 31.05 -5.58
C ALA A 20 -4.30 31.59 -6.04
N GLY A 21 -3.41 30.73 -6.55
CA GLY A 21 -2.10 31.12 -7.06
C GLY A 21 -0.95 31.05 -6.04
N GLU A 22 -1.22 30.63 -4.80
CA GLU A 22 -0.20 30.46 -3.76
C GLU A 22 0.75 29.33 -4.14
N ARG A 23 2.07 29.55 -4.00
CA ARG A 23 3.09 28.54 -4.31
C ARG A 23 3.02 27.40 -3.29
N LEU A 24 3.05 26.17 -3.80
CA LEU A 24 3.19 24.96 -3.01
C LEU A 24 4.64 24.47 -3.04
N ARG A 25 5.17 24.12 -1.87
CA ARG A 25 6.39 23.34 -1.73
C ARG A 25 5.99 21.88 -1.48
N MET A 26 6.67 20.93 -2.13
CA MET A 26 6.37 19.51 -2.02
C MET A 26 7.62 18.75 -1.60
N SER A 27 7.51 17.85 -0.63
CA SER A 27 8.57 16.87 -0.33
C SER A 27 8.09 15.46 -0.63
N TYR A 28 9.01 14.59 -1.03
CA TYR A 28 8.81 13.15 -1.17
C TYR A 28 9.63 12.43 -0.10
N GLY A 29 8.99 11.60 0.70
CA GLY A 29 9.63 10.75 1.70
C GLY A 29 9.40 9.27 1.41
N THR A 30 10.45 8.46 1.48
CA THR A 30 10.35 7.01 1.28
C THR A 30 10.12 6.26 2.58
N ASN A 31 9.31 5.20 2.54
CA ASN A 31 9.09 4.25 3.64
C ASN A 31 8.85 4.92 5.02
N VAL A 32 7.86 5.81 5.05
CA VAL A 32 7.54 6.69 6.18
C VAL A 32 6.75 6.00 7.31
N GLU A 33 6.41 4.73 7.13
CA GLU A 33 5.79 3.89 8.15
C GLU A 33 6.74 2.80 8.63
N ALA A 34 6.54 2.35 9.88
CA ALA A 34 7.23 1.18 10.40
C ALA A 34 6.77 -0.11 9.67
N GLU A 35 7.39 -1.25 10.00
CA GLU A 35 7.13 -2.55 9.36
C GLU A 35 5.62 -2.82 9.16
N ASN A 36 5.19 -2.81 7.90
CA ASN A 36 3.77 -2.91 7.51
C ASN A 36 3.53 -4.12 6.60
N ARG A 37 3.82 -5.33 7.11
CA ARG A 37 3.48 -6.59 6.42
C ARG A 37 4.01 -6.67 4.97
N GLY A 38 5.21 -6.12 4.75
CA GLY A 38 5.88 -6.08 3.44
C GLY A 38 5.47 -4.91 2.53
N ILE A 39 4.50 -4.11 2.95
CA ILE A 39 4.08 -2.91 2.23
C ILE A 39 5.01 -1.76 2.60
N ILE A 40 5.63 -1.14 1.60
CA ILE A 40 6.34 0.12 1.72
C ILE A 40 5.31 1.25 1.55
N VAL A 41 5.42 2.27 2.40
CA VAL A 41 4.56 3.45 2.34
C VAL A 41 5.43 4.67 2.09
N ASP A 42 5.35 5.23 0.90
CA ASP A 42 5.97 6.52 0.58
C ASP A 42 4.96 7.65 0.81
N GLU A 43 5.43 8.88 0.98
CA GLU A 43 4.58 10.04 1.23
C GLU A 43 5.02 11.26 0.42
N VAL A 44 4.07 11.88 -0.29
CA VAL A 44 4.22 13.25 -0.77
C VAL A 44 3.59 14.19 0.24
N THR A 45 4.35 15.14 0.77
CA THR A 45 3.85 16.19 1.68
C THR A 45 3.79 17.54 0.99
N ALA A 46 2.68 18.26 1.14
CA ALA A 46 2.49 19.61 0.62
C ALA A 46 2.58 20.68 1.71
N PHE A 47 3.22 21.80 1.38
CA PHE A 47 3.40 22.94 2.26
C PHE A 47 3.05 24.28 1.59
N ILE A 48 2.49 25.21 2.37
CA ILE A 48 2.42 26.64 2.04
C ILE A 48 3.34 27.38 3.02
N GLY A 49 4.45 27.91 2.51
CA GLY A 49 5.54 28.39 3.37
C GLY A 49 6.07 27.25 4.26
N GLN A 50 5.93 27.40 5.58
CA GLN A 50 6.35 26.41 6.58
C GLN A 50 5.19 25.53 7.08
N VAL A 51 3.96 25.75 6.62
CA VAL A 51 2.77 25.05 7.13
C VAL A 51 2.51 23.81 6.28
N LYS A 52 2.46 22.62 6.89
CA LYS A 52 1.99 21.38 6.23
C LYS A 52 0.49 21.50 5.96
N VAL A 53 0.11 21.50 4.69
CA VAL A 53 -1.28 21.68 4.23
C VAL A 53 -1.90 20.42 3.64
N GLY A 54 -1.10 19.36 3.46
CA GLY A 54 -1.60 18.07 3.04
C GLY A 54 -0.51 17.01 2.93
N TYR A 55 -0.93 15.77 2.76
CA TYR A 55 -0.07 14.65 2.40
C TYR A 55 -0.83 13.59 1.60
N LEU A 56 -0.08 12.81 0.83
CA LEU A 56 -0.56 11.69 0.03
C LEU A 56 0.36 10.49 0.27
N LYS A 57 -0.22 9.38 0.75
CA LYS A 57 0.48 8.12 0.99
C LYS A 57 0.34 7.19 -0.19
N ILE A 58 1.47 6.61 -0.59
CA ILE A 58 1.61 5.70 -1.71
C ILE A 58 2.04 4.35 -1.14
N GLU A 59 1.19 3.33 -1.29
CA GLU A 59 1.53 1.96 -0.93
C GLU A 59 2.16 1.23 -2.12
N LEU A 60 3.23 0.50 -1.84
CA LEU A 60 3.92 -0.39 -2.77
C LEU A 60 4.14 -1.75 -2.08
N LEU A 61 3.85 -2.85 -2.79
CA LEU A 61 4.25 -4.19 -2.37
C LEU A 61 5.39 -4.68 -3.28
N PRO A 62 6.67 -4.53 -2.88
CA PRO A 62 7.78 -5.01 -3.67
C PRO A 62 7.83 -6.53 -3.68
N GLU A 63 8.15 -7.13 -4.82
CA GLU A 63 8.32 -8.59 -4.93
C GLU A 63 9.36 -9.15 -3.96
N ALA A 64 10.44 -8.40 -3.72
CA ALA A 64 11.47 -8.76 -2.75
C ALA A 64 10.95 -8.88 -1.30
N SER A 65 9.77 -8.32 -0.99
CA SER A 65 9.14 -8.46 0.32
C SER A 65 8.42 -9.80 0.51
N LEU A 66 8.01 -10.46 -0.58
CA LEU A 66 7.18 -11.67 -0.51
C LEU A 66 7.83 -12.81 0.29
N PRO A 67 9.12 -13.15 0.10
CA PRO A 67 9.74 -14.24 0.87
C PRO A 67 9.78 -13.98 2.37
N LYS A 68 9.90 -12.72 2.80
CA LYS A 68 9.96 -12.35 4.21
C LYS A 68 8.56 -12.35 4.86
N PHE A 69 7.57 -11.77 4.19
CA PHE A 69 6.26 -11.51 4.78
C PHE A 69 5.19 -12.54 4.41
N PHE A 70 5.40 -13.28 3.34
CA PHE A 70 4.48 -14.32 2.86
C PHE A 70 5.20 -15.65 2.57
N PRO A 71 6.07 -16.16 3.47
CA PRO A 71 6.82 -17.39 3.21
C PRO A 71 5.94 -18.63 3.00
N SER A 72 4.75 -18.66 3.60
CA SER A 72 3.71 -19.68 3.43
C SER A 72 2.56 -19.23 2.51
N GLY A 73 2.74 -18.14 1.76
CA GLY A 73 1.78 -17.61 0.79
C GLY A 73 0.41 -17.30 1.38
N VAL A 74 -0.62 -18.04 0.95
CA VAL A 74 -2.02 -17.83 1.34
C VAL A 74 -2.24 -17.86 2.86
N LEU A 75 -1.47 -18.63 3.63
CA LEU A 75 -1.63 -18.68 5.10
C LEU A 75 -1.19 -17.37 5.77
N ASN A 76 -0.09 -16.77 5.30
CA ASN A 76 0.35 -15.45 5.75
C ASN A 76 -0.65 -14.37 5.33
N TYR A 77 -1.16 -14.44 4.11
CA TYR A 77 -2.21 -13.53 3.64
C TYR A 77 -3.46 -13.61 4.52
N MET A 78 -3.90 -14.82 4.85
CA MET A 78 -5.03 -15.05 5.76
C MET A 78 -4.78 -14.39 7.13
N SER A 79 -3.58 -14.55 7.68
CA SER A 79 -3.13 -13.94 8.95
C SER A 79 -3.07 -12.41 8.93
N HIS A 80 -2.57 -11.84 7.84
CA HIS A 80 -2.28 -10.40 7.78
C HIS A 80 -3.46 -9.55 7.33
N PHE A 81 -4.32 -10.09 6.46
CA PHE A 81 -5.35 -9.31 5.75
C PHE A 81 -6.76 -9.87 5.88
N SER A 82 -6.93 -11.18 6.07
CA SER A 82 -8.27 -11.79 6.13
C SER A 82 -8.86 -11.87 7.54
N GLY A 83 -8.14 -11.37 8.56
CA GLY A 83 -8.55 -11.45 9.97
C GLY A 83 -8.49 -12.87 10.56
N ASN A 84 -7.93 -13.82 9.81
CA ASN A 84 -7.82 -15.22 10.18
C ASN A 84 -6.50 -15.43 10.88
N LEU A 85 -6.46 -15.54 12.21
CA LEU A 85 -5.23 -15.68 13.00
C LEU A 85 -4.56 -17.07 12.83
N VAL A 86 -4.17 -17.43 11.60
CA VAL A 86 -3.50 -18.72 11.29
C VAL A 86 -2.14 -18.77 11.98
N PHE A 87 -1.42 -17.66 12.02
CA PHE A 87 -0.18 -17.48 12.76
C PHE A 87 -0.38 -16.43 13.87
N PRO A 88 -0.39 -16.78 15.17
CA PRO A 88 -0.47 -15.84 16.27
C PRO A 88 0.76 -14.96 16.37
N TYR A 89 0.60 -13.83 17.07
CA TYR A 89 1.69 -12.92 17.38
C TYR A 89 2.79 -13.61 18.21
N GLY A 90 4.05 -13.31 17.89
CA GLY A 90 5.21 -13.81 18.64
C GLY A 90 5.72 -15.19 18.21
N MET A 91 5.30 -15.71 17.06
CA MET A 91 5.90 -16.91 16.46
C MET A 91 7.29 -16.63 15.89
N ASP A 92 8.22 -17.55 16.10
CA ASP A 92 9.60 -17.47 15.62
C ASP A 92 9.71 -17.62 14.09
N SER A 93 8.81 -18.39 13.48
CA SER A 93 8.72 -18.54 12.02
C SER A 93 7.26 -18.66 11.58
N THR A 94 6.94 -18.06 10.44
CA THR A 94 5.64 -18.23 9.75
C THR A 94 5.80 -19.01 8.43
N ASP A 95 6.99 -19.54 8.18
CA ASP A 95 7.28 -20.43 7.05
C ASP A 95 7.00 -21.90 7.47
N ILE A 96 5.89 -22.47 7.03
CA ILE A 96 5.49 -23.85 7.37
C ILE A 96 6.50 -24.90 6.90
N LYS A 97 7.45 -24.56 6.02
CA LYS A 97 8.50 -25.49 5.57
C LYS A 97 9.64 -25.61 6.57
N THR A 98 9.86 -24.57 7.39
CA THR A 98 10.99 -24.48 8.33
C THR A 98 10.53 -24.26 9.77
N ALA A 99 9.23 -24.10 9.99
CA ALA A 99 8.61 -23.93 11.30
C ALA A 99 8.82 -25.12 12.23
N ASP A 100 8.86 -24.84 13.53
CA ASP A 100 8.98 -25.84 14.57
C ASP A 100 7.66 -26.61 14.80
N LEU A 101 7.72 -27.71 15.55
CA LEU A 101 6.55 -28.55 15.80
C LEU A 101 5.41 -27.78 16.50
N ALA A 102 5.73 -26.84 17.39
CA ALA A 102 4.74 -26.05 18.10
C ALA A 102 3.96 -25.13 17.15
N THR A 103 4.65 -24.47 16.22
CA THR A 103 4.02 -23.64 15.19
C THR A 103 3.14 -24.47 14.26
N LEU A 104 3.65 -25.62 13.78
CA LEU A 104 2.87 -26.51 12.92
C LEU A 104 1.63 -27.05 13.65
N GLN A 105 1.76 -27.40 14.93
CA GLN A 105 0.64 -27.82 15.77
C GLN A 105 -0.41 -26.71 15.91
N HIS A 106 0.00 -25.45 16.03
CA HIS A 106 -0.94 -24.34 16.08
C HIS A 106 -1.75 -24.21 14.79
N VAL A 107 -1.11 -24.35 13.63
CA VAL A 107 -1.79 -24.35 12.33
C VAL A 107 -2.79 -25.51 12.24
N VAL A 108 -2.41 -26.69 12.74
CA VAL A 108 -3.31 -27.85 12.85
C VAL A 108 -4.51 -27.53 13.72
N ASP A 109 -4.28 -26.99 14.93
CA ASP A 109 -5.33 -26.62 15.87
C ASP A 109 -6.27 -25.58 15.22
N TYR A 110 -5.74 -24.53 14.59
CA TYR A 110 -6.53 -23.49 13.89
C TYR A 110 -7.51 -24.09 12.89
N PHE A 111 -7.04 -24.95 11.98
CA PHE A 111 -7.90 -25.52 10.94
C PHE A 111 -8.77 -26.68 11.44
N SER A 112 -8.40 -27.34 12.54
CA SER A 112 -9.19 -28.41 13.12
C SER A 112 -10.33 -27.86 13.98
N THR A 113 -10.10 -26.81 14.77
CA THR A 113 -11.08 -26.30 15.74
C THR A 113 -11.83 -25.07 15.26
N GLY A 114 -11.25 -24.27 14.36
CA GLY A 114 -11.74 -22.93 13.99
C GLY A 114 -13.10 -22.88 13.28
N TRP A 115 -13.67 -24.01 12.83
CA TRP A 115 -14.94 -24.04 12.10
C TRP A 115 -16.07 -24.82 12.80
N THR A 116 -15.77 -25.66 13.78
CA THR A 116 -16.81 -26.53 14.39
C THR A 116 -16.74 -26.63 15.90
N SER A 117 -15.71 -26.11 16.59
CA SER A 117 -15.54 -26.19 18.07
C SER A 117 -15.58 -27.61 18.68
N HIS A 118 -15.80 -28.66 17.88
CA HIS A 118 -16.12 -30.03 18.32
C HIS A 118 -15.30 -31.10 17.56
N ALA A 119 -14.30 -30.69 16.76
CA ALA A 119 -13.44 -31.65 16.11
C ALA A 119 -12.48 -32.29 17.12
N PRO A 120 -12.18 -33.60 17.01
CA PRO A 120 -11.15 -34.23 17.83
C PRO A 120 -9.81 -33.53 17.60
N ARG A 121 -9.08 -33.25 18.68
CA ARG A 121 -7.78 -32.61 18.61
C ARG A 121 -6.79 -33.54 17.90
N ILE A 122 -6.18 -33.04 16.84
CA ILE A 122 -5.13 -33.75 16.10
C ILE A 122 -3.81 -33.28 16.71
N ILE A 123 -3.01 -34.21 17.21
CA ILE A 123 -1.68 -33.92 17.78
C ILE A 123 -0.65 -34.48 16.81
N LEU A 124 0.28 -33.63 16.37
CA LEU A 124 1.45 -34.02 15.60
C LEU A 124 2.50 -34.56 16.56
N GLU A 125 3.04 -35.75 16.29
CA GLU A 125 4.16 -36.31 17.07
C GLU A 125 5.50 -35.75 16.59
N ASN A 126 5.58 -35.32 15.33
CA ASN A 126 6.78 -34.76 14.72
C ASN A 126 6.41 -33.88 13.49
N THR A 127 7.38 -33.11 12.99
CA THR A 127 7.16 -32.16 11.88
C THR A 127 6.86 -32.85 10.54
N ALA A 128 7.30 -34.11 10.34
CA ALA A 128 7.09 -34.84 9.09
C ALA A 128 5.61 -35.25 8.88
N GLU A 129 4.81 -35.29 9.94
CA GLU A 129 3.37 -35.56 9.86
C GLU A 129 2.56 -34.38 9.31
N PHE A 130 3.11 -33.17 9.35
CA PHE A 130 2.40 -31.97 8.97
C PHE A 130 2.07 -31.91 7.47
N ASP A 131 3.03 -32.12 6.58
CA ASP A 131 2.78 -31.97 5.12
C ASP A 131 1.70 -32.94 4.60
N PRO A 132 1.73 -34.25 4.92
CA PRO A 132 0.65 -35.17 4.55
C PRO A 132 -0.71 -34.73 5.11
N TRP A 133 -0.73 -34.30 6.37
CA TRP A 133 -1.96 -33.80 7.01
C TRP A 133 -2.48 -32.53 6.32
N TYR A 134 -1.61 -31.56 6.05
CA TYR A 134 -1.95 -30.26 5.48
C TYR A 134 -2.50 -30.42 4.05
N ARG A 135 -1.86 -31.27 3.24
CA ARG A 135 -2.36 -31.63 1.91
C ARG A 135 -3.76 -32.24 1.97
N LYS A 136 -3.95 -33.23 2.85
CA LYS A 136 -5.21 -33.97 2.96
C LYS A 136 -6.34 -33.12 3.55
N ASN A 137 -6.05 -32.28 4.54
CA ASN A 137 -7.08 -31.64 5.37
C ASN A 137 -7.27 -30.15 5.08
N VAL A 138 -6.31 -29.48 4.45
CA VAL A 138 -6.40 -28.06 4.13
C VAL A 138 -6.35 -27.83 2.62
N LEU A 139 -5.27 -28.21 1.94
CA LEU A 139 -5.10 -27.92 0.51
C LEU A 139 -6.14 -28.62 -0.39
N SER A 140 -6.65 -29.79 0.02
CA SER A 140 -7.68 -30.51 -0.73
C SER A 140 -9.09 -29.89 -0.60
N LYS A 141 -9.29 -28.93 0.30
CA LYS A 141 -10.63 -28.46 0.67
C LYS A 141 -11.09 -27.31 -0.21
N LYS A 142 -12.35 -27.39 -0.66
CA LYS A 142 -12.98 -26.35 -1.49
C LYS A 142 -13.08 -24.99 -0.80
N TRP A 143 -13.18 -24.93 0.53
CA TRP A 143 -13.28 -23.67 1.26
C TRP A 143 -11.99 -22.83 1.20
N LEU A 144 -10.84 -23.46 0.93
CA LEU A 144 -9.57 -22.75 0.80
C LEU A 144 -9.49 -21.98 -0.52
N LYS A 145 -10.17 -22.46 -1.58
CA LYS A 145 -10.11 -21.86 -2.92
C LYS A 145 -10.41 -20.35 -2.92
N PRO A 146 -11.49 -19.85 -2.28
CA PRO A 146 -11.71 -18.40 -2.17
C PRO A 146 -10.57 -17.61 -1.52
N GLN A 147 -9.79 -18.19 -0.61
CA GLN A 147 -8.63 -17.52 0.00
C GLN A 147 -7.44 -17.50 -0.94
N VAL A 148 -7.21 -18.60 -1.68
CA VAL A 148 -6.19 -18.65 -2.73
C VAL A 148 -6.48 -17.64 -3.83
N ASP A 149 -7.72 -17.61 -4.33
CA ASP A 149 -8.14 -16.68 -5.37
C ASP A 149 -7.96 -15.21 -4.92
N ARG A 150 -8.25 -14.89 -3.64
CA ARG A 150 -8.01 -13.55 -3.06
C ARG A 150 -6.53 -13.23 -2.90
N TYR A 151 -5.71 -14.20 -2.51
CA TYR A 151 -4.27 -14.00 -2.41
C TYR A 151 -3.66 -13.75 -3.78
N ASP A 152 -4.02 -14.56 -4.78
CA ASP A 152 -3.58 -14.38 -6.16
C ASP A 152 -4.04 -13.03 -6.71
N GLU A 153 -5.29 -12.63 -6.45
CA GLU A 153 -5.80 -11.30 -6.80
C GLU A 153 -4.98 -10.19 -6.11
N PHE A 154 -4.73 -10.31 -4.80
CA PHE A 154 -3.92 -9.36 -4.04
C PHE A 154 -2.52 -9.21 -4.62
N VAL A 155 -1.83 -10.31 -4.89
CA VAL A 155 -0.48 -10.28 -5.48
C VAL A 155 -0.53 -9.67 -6.87
N ASN A 156 -1.39 -10.17 -7.78
CA ASN A 156 -1.48 -9.66 -9.15
C ASN A 156 -1.80 -8.17 -9.22
N ARG A 157 -2.62 -7.67 -8.27
CA ARG A 157 -3.02 -6.28 -8.18
C ARG A 157 -2.08 -5.39 -7.40
N ARG A 158 -1.19 -5.90 -6.55
CA ARG A 158 -0.35 -5.04 -5.69
C ARG A 158 1.14 -5.17 -5.97
N LEU A 159 1.58 -6.29 -6.53
CA LEU A 159 2.99 -6.59 -6.76
C LEU A 159 3.63 -5.56 -7.69
N ASN A 160 4.68 -4.91 -7.19
CA ASN A 160 5.47 -3.89 -7.90
C ASN A 160 4.60 -2.76 -8.49
N GLN A 161 3.50 -2.42 -7.82
CA GLN A 161 2.55 -1.40 -8.26
C GLN A 161 2.32 -0.40 -7.13
N ALA A 162 2.40 0.90 -7.46
CA ALA A 162 2.25 2.01 -6.52
C ALA A 162 0.80 2.53 -6.51
N PHE A 163 0.16 2.53 -5.35
CA PHE A 163 -1.24 2.93 -5.19
C PHE A 163 -1.39 4.07 -4.21
N VAL A 164 -2.30 5.00 -4.50
CA VAL A 164 -2.73 5.96 -3.48
C VAL A 164 -3.54 5.22 -2.41
N ALA A 165 -2.96 5.10 -1.22
CA ALA A 165 -3.64 4.50 -0.07
C ALA A 165 -4.48 5.54 0.67
N TYR A 166 -3.95 6.75 0.80
CA TYR A 166 -4.61 7.80 1.56
C TYR A 166 -4.15 9.18 1.09
N ALA A 167 -5.07 10.16 1.09
CA ALA A 167 -4.73 11.55 0.83
C ALA A 167 -5.51 12.43 1.80
N ASN A 168 -4.83 13.41 2.39
CA ASN A 168 -5.40 14.31 3.37
C ASN A 168 -4.93 15.75 3.15
N THR A 169 -5.84 16.69 3.33
CA THR A 169 -5.59 18.14 3.25
C THR A 169 -6.16 18.87 4.48
N GLU A 170 -6.54 18.14 5.51
CA GLU A 170 -6.91 18.69 6.81
C GLU A 170 -5.66 19.17 7.52
N SER A 171 -5.78 20.28 8.23
CA SER A 171 -4.67 20.83 9.00
C SER A 171 -4.28 19.80 10.09
N PRO A 172 -3.01 19.40 10.18
CA PRO A 172 -2.56 18.55 11.30
C PRO A 172 -2.66 19.30 12.64
N ASN A 173 -2.74 20.64 12.60
CA ASN A 173 -2.76 21.49 13.77
C ASN A 173 -4.16 22.07 13.97
N LYS A 174 -5.00 21.38 14.76
CA LYS A 174 -6.39 21.78 15.08
C LYS A 174 -6.51 23.15 15.79
N GLN A 175 -5.38 23.74 16.18
CA GLN A 175 -5.30 25.05 16.84
C GLN A 175 -5.15 26.22 15.86
N VAL A 176 -4.98 25.96 14.56
CA VAL A 176 -4.94 27.01 13.52
C VAL A 176 -6.38 27.32 13.08
N TYR A 177 -6.67 28.61 12.80
CA TYR A 177 -8.00 29.09 12.35
C TYR A 177 -8.54 28.35 11.13
N GLU A 178 -7.67 27.81 10.27
CA GLU A 178 -8.05 27.01 9.11
C GLU A 178 -7.97 25.51 9.46
N THR A 179 -9.13 24.88 9.59
CA THR A 179 -9.26 23.46 9.95
C THR A 179 -9.09 22.52 8.75
N SER A 180 -9.18 23.05 7.52
CA SER A 180 -9.05 22.27 6.29
C SER A 180 -8.58 23.11 5.10
N TYR A 181 -7.67 22.56 4.31
CA TYR A 181 -7.24 23.10 3.02
C TYR A 181 -7.91 22.41 1.82
N SER A 182 -8.97 21.63 2.07
CA SER A 182 -9.76 20.98 1.01
C SER A 182 -10.32 21.98 0.00
N GLY A 183 -10.44 21.57 -1.27
CA GLY A 183 -11.00 22.41 -2.33
C GLY A 183 -10.04 23.42 -2.95
N LYS A 184 -8.88 23.70 -2.33
CA LYS A 184 -7.86 24.65 -2.80
C LYS A 184 -6.92 24.12 -3.90
N GLY A 185 -7.14 22.90 -4.39
CA GLY A 185 -6.33 22.28 -5.45
C GLY A 185 -5.07 21.54 -4.97
N ILE A 186 -4.82 21.50 -3.66
CA ILE A 186 -3.64 20.83 -3.07
C ILE A 186 -3.65 19.32 -3.38
N GLY A 187 -4.80 18.65 -3.28
CA GLY A 187 -4.93 17.24 -3.64
C GLY A 187 -4.45 16.96 -5.07
N THR A 188 -4.91 17.76 -6.04
CA THR A 188 -4.47 17.63 -7.44
C THR A 188 -2.96 17.82 -7.59
N ALA A 189 -2.41 18.82 -6.91
CA ALA A 189 -0.97 19.08 -6.93
C ALA A 189 -0.15 17.92 -6.35
N MET A 190 -0.60 17.31 -5.25
CA MET A 190 0.07 16.13 -4.68
C MET A 190 0.03 14.92 -5.63
N TYR A 191 -1.08 14.68 -6.32
CA TYR A 191 -1.16 13.61 -7.32
C TYR A 191 -0.24 13.84 -8.52
N ILE A 192 -0.11 15.09 -8.98
CA ILE A 192 0.84 15.47 -10.04
C ILE A 192 2.28 15.22 -9.60
N ALA A 193 2.64 15.70 -8.40
CA ALA A 193 3.97 15.52 -7.84
C ALA A 193 4.31 14.03 -7.67
N ALA A 194 3.40 13.24 -7.10
CA ALA A 194 3.55 11.79 -6.95
C ALA A 194 3.70 11.07 -8.30
N ALA A 195 2.97 11.47 -9.34
CA ALA A 195 3.07 10.87 -10.66
C ALA A 195 4.45 11.08 -11.29
N PHE A 196 5.04 12.27 -11.16
CA PHE A 196 6.41 12.52 -11.63
C PHE A 196 7.46 11.74 -10.84
N GLU A 197 7.36 11.70 -9.51
CA GLU A 197 8.33 10.95 -8.69
C GLU A 197 8.26 9.44 -8.96
N LEU A 198 7.06 8.88 -9.16
CA LEU A 198 6.94 7.47 -9.53
C LEU A 198 7.45 7.20 -10.96
N GLU A 199 7.24 8.12 -11.91
CA GLU A 199 7.77 7.97 -13.26
C GLU A 199 9.31 7.93 -13.25
N ARG A 200 9.97 8.74 -12.43
CA ARG A 200 11.43 8.70 -12.24
C ARG A 200 11.91 7.34 -11.72
N GLN A 201 11.05 6.62 -11.00
CA GLN A 201 11.30 5.27 -10.50
C GLN A 201 10.83 4.17 -11.48
N GLY A 202 10.37 4.53 -12.69
CA GLY A 202 9.85 3.60 -13.68
C GLY A 202 8.45 3.05 -13.35
N MET A 203 7.70 3.73 -12.50
CA MET A 203 6.37 3.33 -12.03
C MET A 203 5.29 4.34 -12.43
N ALA A 204 4.02 3.93 -12.30
CA ALA A 204 2.86 4.79 -12.51
C ALA A 204 2.00 4.88 -11.24
N LEU A 205 1.42 6.05 -10.98
CA LEU A 205 0.55 6.26 -9.82
C LEU A 205 -0.85 5.69 -10.08
N ARG A 206 -1.19 4.59 -9.41
CA ARG A 206 -2.53 4.00 -9.47
C ARG A 206 -3.48 4.63 -8.46
N GLY A 207 -4.75 4.72 -8.83
CA GLY A 207 -5.79 5.17 -7.93
C GLY A 207 -6.11 4.20 -6.81
N SER A 208 -6.65 4.76 -5.72
CA SER A 208 -7.14 4.00 -4.59
C SER A 208 -8.24 3.04 -5.02
N GLU A 209 -8.24 1.85 -4.40
CA GLU A 209 -9.30 0.85 -4.56
C GLU A 209 -10.59 1.24 -3.82
N VAL A 210 -10.48 2.11 -2.82
CA VAL A 210 -11.60 2.61 -2.02
C VAL A 210 -11.66 4.12 -2.15
N CYS A 211 -12.72 4.63 -2.77
CA CYS A 211 -12.91 6.06 -3.00
C CYS A 211 -14.19 6.55 -2.33
N ASN A 212 -14.03 7.36 -1.28
CA ASN A 212 -15.13 8.17 -0.76
C ASN A 212 -15.50 9.29 -1.75
N GLU A 213 -16.60 10.00 -1.50
CA GLU A 213 -17.10 11.08 -2.38
C GLU A 213 -16.05 12.16 -2.68
N LYS A 214 -15.24 12.55 -1.67
CA LYS A 214 -14.17 13.53 -1.86
C LYS A 214 -13.08 13.02 -2.80
N ALA A 215 -12.69 11.75 -2.68
CA ALA A 215 -11.73 11.11 -3.57
C ALA A 215 -12.30 10.99 -4.99
N GLN A 216 -13.58 10.64 -5.14
CA GLN A 216 -14.24 10.59 -6.44
C GLN A 216 -14.24 11.96 -7.13
N ALA A 217 -14.56 13.04 -6.39
CA ALA A 217 -14.51 14.41 -6.91
C ALA A 217 -13.09 14.83 -7.32
N LEU A 218 -12.06 14.44 -6.55
CA LEU A 218 -10.67 14.68 -6.91
C LEU A 218 -10.31 13.96 -8.21
N TRP A 219 -10.65 12.68 -8.34
CA TRP A 219 -10.40 11.89 -9.55
C TRP A 219 -11.16 12.41 -10.77
N ALA A 220 -12.40 12.88 -10.60
CA ALA A 220 -13.13 13.57 -11.66
C ALA A 220 -12.39 14.82 -12.12
N SER A 221 -11.87 15.64 -11.19
CA SER A 221 -11.09 16.83 -11.53
C SER A 221 -9.76 16.50 -12.22
N LEU A 222 -9.08 15.41 -11.84
CA LEU A 222 -7.91 14.91 -12.57
C LEU A 222 -8.28 14.46 -13.99
N ASN A 223 -9.43 13.80 -14.15
CA ASN A 223 -9.91 13.35 -15.45
C ASN A 223 -10.32 14.51 -16.37
N GLU A 224 -10.98 15.55 -15.85
CA GLU A 224 -11.31 16.78 -16.57
C GLU A 224 -10.06 17.50 -17.10
N LYS A 225 -8.93 17.38 -16.40
CA LYS A 225 -7.62 17.87 -16.84
C LYS A 225 -6.97 17.02 -17.93
N GLY A 226 -7.56 15.86 -18.26
CA GLY A 226 -7.03 14.93 -19.25
C GLY A 226 -5.74 14.25 -18.82
N ILE A 227 -5.47 14.12 -17.51
CA ILE A 227 -4.24 13.50 -16.99
C ILE A 227 -4.46 12.12 -16.38
N VAL A 228 -5.66 11.56 -16.57
CA VAL A 228 -6.03 10.22 -16.11
C VAL A 228 -6.05 9.27 -17.28
N GLU A 229 -5.34 8.16 -17.15
CA GLU A 229 -5.38 7.04 -18.07
C GLU A 229 -6.15 5.88 -17.42
N SER A 230 -6.87 5.10 -18.24
CA SER A 230 -7.57 3.89 -17.77
C SER A 230 -7.05 2.66 -18.51
N VAL A 231 -6.59 1.65 -17.74
CA VAL A 231 -6.16 0.35 -18.27
C VAL A 231 -6.97 -0.74 -17.58
N GLY A 232 -7.88 -1.37 -18.34
CA GLY A 232 -8.89 -2.26 -17.79
C GLY A 232 -9.76 -1.53 -16.76
N ASN A 233 -9.85 -2.09 -15.55
CA ASN A 233 -10.61 -1.49 -14.44
C ASN A 233 -9.76 -0.54 -13.57
N SER A 234 -8.49 -0.32 -13.92
CA SER A 234 -7.56 0.52 -13.14
C SER A 234 -7.43 1.92 -13.76
N ARG A 235 -7.28 2.93 -12.90
CA ARG A 235 -7.05 4.33 -13.28
C ARG A 235 -5.68 4.79 -12.80
N TYR A 236 -5.01 5.59 -13.61
CA TYR A 236 -3.65 6.04 -13.39
C TYR A 236 -3.58 7.55 -13.55
N VAL A 237 -2.71 8.21 -12.78
CA VAL A 237 -2.28 9.57 -13.13
C VAL A 237 -1.00 9.47 -13.95
N SER A 238 -1.04 9.98 -15.17
CA SER A 238 0.03 9.79 -16.17
C SER A 238 0.91 11.04 -16.26
N ALA A 239 2.19 10.90 -15.88
CA ALA A 239 3.18 11.97 -16.03
C ALA A 239 3.38 12.43 -17.49
N PRO A 240 3.41 11.53 -18.50
CA PRO A 240 3.37 11.95 -19.91
C PRO A 240 2.17 12.84 -20.25
N MET A 241 0.96 12.48 -19.81
CA MET A 241 -0.24 13.30 -20.04
C MET A 241 -0.19 14.62 -19.26
N ILE A 242 0.40 14.65 -18.06
CA ILE A 242 0.61 15.89 -17.32
C ILE A 242 1.49 16.85 -18.12
N ARG A 243 2.60 16.38 -18.69
CA ARG A 243 3.47 17.21 -19.54
C ARG A 243 2.69 17.75 -20.74
N GLU A 244 1.97 16.87 -21.45
CA GLU A 244 1.23 17.22 -22.66
C GLU A 244 0.09 18.23 -22.38
N ARG A 245 -0.70 17.98 -21.33
CA ARG A 245 -1.96 18.70 -21.07
C ARG A 245 -1.79 19.93 -20.19
N LEU A 246 -0.86 19.88 -19.25
CA LEU A 246 -0.65 20.96 -18.29
C LEU A 246 0.62 21.76 -18.56
N GLY A 247 1.50 21.30 -19.47
CA GLY A 247 2.78 21.96 -19.75
C GLY A 247 3.74 21.93 -18.56
N ILE A 248 3.46 21.09 -17.56
CA ILE A 248 4.30 20.94 -16.36
C ILE A 248 5.40 19.95 -16.71
N THR A 249 6.64 20.39 -16.67
CA THR A 249 7.81 19.52 -16.81
C THR A 249 8.71 19.69 -15.60
N PRO A 250 9.21 18.60 -14.99
CA PRO A 250 10.29 18.72 -14.02
C PRO A 250 11.52 19.33 -14.72
N PRO A 251 12.41 20.02 -13.97
CA PRO A 251 13.68 20.46 -14.51
C PRO A 251 14.44 19.29 -15.15
N SER A 252 15.11 19.53 -16.28
CA SER A 252 16.04 18.56 -16.86
C SER A 252 17.06 18.16 -15.79
N GLU A 253 17.11 16.87 -15.45
CA GLU A 253 17.73 16.33 -14.24
C GLU A 253 19.02 17.04 -13.79
N ILE A 254 19.08 17.43 -12.52
CA ILE A 254 20.34 17.35 -11.79
C ILE A 254 20.62 15.85 -11.68
N ALA A 255 21.67 15.38 -12.34
CA ALA A 255 22.18 14.03 -12.21
C ALA A 255 22.27 13.69 -10.71
N LEU A 256 21.38 12.82 -10.24
CA LEU A 256 21.55 12.19 -8.95
C LEU A 256 22.73 11.24 -9.13
N SER A 257 23.92 11.68 -8.71
CA SER A 257 25.05 10.78 -8.53
C SER A 257 24.65 9.78 -7.46
N LEU A 258 24.44 8.52 -7.87
CA LEU A 258 24.39 7.36 -7.00
C LEU A 258 25.70 7.22 -6.21
#